data_AF-A0A2N0ZJ47-F1
#
_entry.id   AF-A0A2N0ZJ47-F1
#
_cell.length_a   1.000
_cell.length_b   1.000
_cell.length_c   1.000
_cell.angle_alpha   90.00
_cell.angle_beta   90.00
_cell.angle_gamma   90.00
#
_symmetry.space_group_name_H-M   'P 1'
#
loop_
_entity.id
_entity.type
_entity.pdbx_description
1 polymer ?
#
loop_
_entity_poly.entity_id
_entity_poly.type
_entity_poly.pdbx_seq_one_letter_code
_entity_poly.pdbx_strand_id
1 'polypeptide(L)'
;MTDKQLKKVALIHFALHGYEGGSLTLIAKEVGIKKPSIYTHFKSKEELFISTFNDAVECEILFIKKFISENKTKPLKTALFSFLNKYLDNCKNERNTSFFLRTSFFPPVQLEKIKLQRREQINIFLNLNIFSGHYFIKNLMCYIQMLIQKQPQ
;
A
#
# COMPACT_ATOMS: atom_id res chain seq x y z
N MET A 1 8.88 23.48 -0.49
CA MET A 1 7.99 22.35 -0.15
C MET A 1 8.63 21.08 -0.68
N THR A 2 8.77 20.02 0.12
CA THR A 2 9.48 18.81 -0.34
C THR A 2 8.50 17.78 -0.87
N ASP A 3 8.82 17.10 -1.97
CA ASP A 3 8.09 15.96 -2.54
C ASP A 3 7.66 14.95 -1.46
N LYS A 4 8.51 14.75 -0.46
CA LYS A 4 8.27 13.89 0.70
C LYS A 4 7.00 14.24 1.48
N GLN A 5 6.71 15.52 1.68
CA GLN A 5 5.53 15.96 2.42
C GLN A 5 4.26 15.74 1.59
N LEU A 6 4.33 15.97 0.28
CA LEU A 6 3.23 15.69 -0.64
C LEU A 6 2.92 14.19 -0.68
N LYS A 7 3.94 13.34 -0.83
CA LYS A 7 3.80 11.88 -0.82
C LYS A 7 3.26 11.35 0.50
N LYS A 8 3.65 11.92 1.65
CA LYS A 8 3.13 11.54 2.97
C LYS A 8 1.61 11.73 3.08
N VAL A 9 1.10 12.88 2.62
CA VAL A 9 -0.35 13.13 2.62
C VAL A 9 -1.04 12.28 1.55
N ALA A 10 -0.46 12.19 0.35
CA ALA A 10 -0.98 11.37 -0.73
C ALA A 10 -1.12 9.89 -0.31
N LEU A 11 -0.16 9.35 0.43
CA LEU A 11 -0.20 8.00 0.99
C LEU A 11 -1.46 7.77 1.83
N ILE A 12 -1.79 8.71 2.72
CA ILE A 12 -2.98 8.60 3.58
C ILE A 12 -4.25 8.56 2.72
N HIS A 13 -4.36 9.50 1.78
CA HIS A 13 -5.53 9.61 0.89
C HIS A 13 -5.69 8.36 0.00
N PHE A 14 -4.61 7.88 -0.60
CA PHE A 14 -4.64 6.71 -1.47
C PHE A 14 -4.84 5.40 -0.70
N ALA A 15 -4.30 5.28 0.52
CA ALA A 15 -4.56 4.13 1.39
C ALA A 15 -6.06 4.00 1.72
N LEU A 16 -6.68 5.13 2.10
CA LEU A 16 -8.08 5.17 2.51
C LEU A 16 -9.04 5.03 1.33
N HIS A 17 -8.82 5.79 0.27
CA HIS A 17 -9.79 5.99 -0.80
C HIS A 17 -9.42 5.32 -2.12
N GLY A 18 -8.24 4.70 -2.20
CA GLY A 18 -7.70 4.15 -3.44
C GLY A 18 -7.35 5.24 -4.46
N TYR A 19 -7.06 4.82 -5.68
CA TYR A 19 -6.73 5.75 -6.77
C TYR A 19 -7.89 6.68 -7.06
N GLU A 20 -9.09 6.16 -7.33
CA GLU A 20 -10.25 6.98 -7.73
C GLU A 20 -10.62 8.02 -6.68
N GLY A 21 -10.81 7.59 -5.43
CA GLY A 21 -11.24 8.47 -4.34
C GLY A 21 -10.14 9.40 -3.80
N GLY A 22 -8.86 9.17 -4.13
CA GLY A 22 -7.77 10.07 -3.76
C GLY A 22 -7.87 11.42 -4.47
N SER A 23 -8.25 12.48 -3.76
CA SER A 23 -8.44 13.81 -4.35
C SER A 23 -7.18 14.66 -4.28
N LEU A 24 -6.60 15.01 -5.44
CA LEU A 24 -5.49 15.97 -5.50
C LEU A 24 -5.86 17.33 -4.91
N THR A 25 -7.14 17.71 -4.95
CA THR A 25 -7.62 18.95 -4.34
C THR A 25 -7.53 18.87 -2.81
N LEU A 26 -7.95 17.74 -2.21
CA LEU A 26 -7.87 17.54 -0.76
C LEU A 26 -6.42 17.39 -0.30
N ILE A 27 -5.60 16.65 -1.04
CA ILE A 27 -4.16 16.53 -0.78
C ILE A 27 -3.50 17.91 -0.80
N ALA A 28 -3.76 18.72 -1.82
CA ALA A 28 -3.21 20.08 -1.88
C ALA A 28 -3.63 20.93 -0.67
N LYS A 29 -4.93 20.89 -0.33
CA LYS A 29 -5.49 21.61 0.82
C LYS A 29 -4.84 21.20 2.14
N GLU A 30 -4.70 19.90 2.38
CA GLU A 30 -4.13 19.37 3.62
C GLU A 30 -2.64 19.67 3.77
N VAL A 31 -1.90 19.73 2.65
CA VAL A 31 -0.50 20.14 2.68
C VAL A 31 -0.35 21.68 2.71
N GLY A 32 -1.43 22.44 2.54
CA GLY A 32 -1.42 23.91 2.59
C GLY A 32 -0.96 24.58 1.28
N ILE A 33 -1.18 23.93 0.13
CA ILE A 33 -0.82 24.46 -1.20
C ILE A 33 -2.00 24.52 -2.16
N LYS A 34 -1.83 25.24 -3.27
CA LYS A 34 -2.79 25.23 -4.38
C LYS A 34 -2.60 23.95 -5.20
N LYS A 35 -3.69 23.39 -5.72
CA LYS A 35 -3.65 22.19 -6.59
C LYS A 35 -2.66 22.30 -7.77
N PRO A 36 -2.54 23.45 -8.49
CA PRO A 36 -1.53 23.62 -9.54
C PRO A 36 -0.09 23.37 -9.07
N SER A 37 0.23 23.65 -7.81
CA SER A 37 1.56 23.41 -7.23
C SER A 37 1.90 21.93 -7.08
N ILE A 38 0.92 21.01 -7.15
CA ILE A 38 1.22 19.58 -7.23
C ILE A 38 1.90 19.27 -8.57
N TYR A 39 1.46 19.92 -9.65
CA TYR A 39 1.93 19.65 -11.00
C TYR A 39 3.35 20.14 -11.29
N THR A 40 3.94 20.92 -10.39
CA THR A 40 5.37 21.26 -10.45
C THR A 40 6.27 20.12 -9.96
N HIS A 41 5.71 19.19 -9.18
CA HIS A 41 6.42 18.03 -8.63
C HIS A 41 6.02 16.72 -9.33
N PHE A 42 4.75 16.60 -9.73
CA PHE A 42 4.19 15.40 -10.35
C PHE A 42 3.28 15.79 -11.52
N LYS A 43 3.64 15.42 -12.74
CA LYS A 43 2.94 15.71 -14.00
C LYS A 43 1.49 15.23 -14.00
N SER A 44 1.18 14.21 -13.20
CA SER A 44 -0.18 13.67 -13.09
C SER A 44 -0.48 13.07 -11.71
N LYS A 45 -1.77 12.83 -11.46
CA LYS A 45 -2.23 12.03 -10.30
C LYS A 45 -1.63 10.63 -10.32
N GLU A 46 -1.51 10.05 -11.50
CA GLU A 46 -0.88 8.76 -11.74
C GLU A 46 0.59 8.78 -11.31
N GLU A 47 1.37 9.78 -11.71
CA GLU A 47 2.78 9.88 -11.31
C GLU A 47 2.93 10.01 -9.78
N LEU A 48 2.12 10.86 -9.15
CA LEU A 48 2.09 10.97 -7.68
C LEU A 48 1.72 9.64 -7.01
N PHE A 49 0.70 8.94 -7.53
CA PHE A 49 0.28 7.65 -7.00
C PHE A 49 1.38 6.60 -7.12
N ILE A 50 2.00 6.47 -8.29
CA ILE A 50 3.08 5.51 -8.54
C ILE A 50 4.29 5.82 -7.65
N SER A 51 4.70 7.08 -7.60
CA SER A 51 5.83 7.49 -6.76
C SER A 51 5.57 7.17 -5.29
N THR A 52 4.36 7.44 -4.80
CA THR A 52 3.95 7.10 -3.43
C THR A 52 3.88 5.59 -3.20
N PHE A 53 3.42 4.82 -4.20
CA PHE A 53 3.34 3.36 -4.10
C PHE A 53 4.74 2.72 -4.07
N ASN A 54 5.71 3.30 -4.79
CA ASN A 54 7.09 2.83 -4.75
C ASN A 54 7.70 2.98 -3.37
N ASP A 55 7.52 4.15 -2.73
CA ASP A 55 7.96 4.36 -1.36
C ASP A 55 7.34 3.33 -0.41
N ALA A 56 6.04 3.02 -0.60
CA ALA A 56 5.35 2.00 0.20
C ALA A 56 5.92 0.59 -0.04
N VAL A 57 6.20 0.21 -1.28
CA VAL A 57 6.85 -1.06 -1.62
C VAL A 57 8.24 -1.17 -0.98
N GLU A 58 9.03 -0.11 -1.02
CA GLU A 58 10.35 -0.08 -0.37
C GLU A 58 10.22 -0.27 1.15
N CYS A 59 9.27 0.42 1.79
CA CYS A 59 8.98 0.23 3.21
C CYS A 59 8.58 -1.22 3.54
N GLU A 60 7.77 -1.85 2.69
CA GLU A 60 7.35 -3.26 2.86
C GLU A 60 8.50 -4.24 2.69
N ILE A 61 9.36 -4.04 1.69
CA ILE A 61 10.57 -4.86 1.51
C ILE A 61 11.47 -4.76 2.74
N LEU A 62 11.67 -3.54 3.27
CA LEU A 62 12.47 -3.33 4.48
C LEU A 62 11.85 -4.02 5.70
N PHE A 63 10.54 -3.91 5.87
CA PHE A 63 9.81 -4.61 6.93
C PHE A 63 9.99 -6.13 6.84
N ILE A 64 9.78 -6.72 5.66
CA ILE A 64 9.90 -8.17 5.45
C ILE A 64 11.34 -8.64 5.70
N LYS A 65 12.34 -7.94 5.15
CA LYS A 65 13.76 -8.26 5.37
C LYS A 65 14.13 -8.23 6.85
N LYS A 66 13.68 -7.20 7.57
CA LYS A 66 13.88 -7.06 9.01
C LYS A 66 13.19 -8.19 9.78
N PHE A 67 11.93 -8.49 9.45
CA PHE A 67 11.21 -9.58 10.11
C PHE A 67 11.92 -10.92 9.91
N ILE A 68 12.33 -11.24 8.69
CA ILE A 68 13.04 -12.50 8.39
C ILE A 68 14.36 -12.57 9.18
N SER A 69 15.15 -11.49 9.19
CA SER A 69 16.45 -11.49 9.89
C SER A 69 16.30 -11.68 11.41
N GLU A 70 15.27 -11.07 12.02
CA GLU A 70 14.95 -11.17 13.44
C GLU A 70 14.35 -12.52 13.85
N ASN A 71 13.78 -13.27 12.90
CA ASN A 71 13.09 -14.53 13.16
C ASN A 71 13.78 -15.75 12.55
N LYS A 72 14.98 -15.61 11.98
CA LYS A 72 15.71 -16.65 11.23
C LYS A 72 16.00 -17.94 12.01
N THR A 73 16.06 -17.87 13.33
CA THR A 73 16.34 -19.01 14.22
C THR A 73 15.08 -19.68 14.76
N LYS A 74 13.90 -19.10 14.53
CA LYS A 74 12.64 -19.67 15.00
C LYS A 74 12.18 -20.81 14.09
N PRO A 75 11.45 -21.80 14.61
CA PRO A 75 10.76 -22.78 13.77
C PRO A 75 9.86 -22.08 12.74
N LEU A 76 9.87 -22.57 11.50
CA LEU A 76 9.16 -21.94 10.37
C LEU A 76 7.69 -21.63 10.68
N LYS A 77 6.97 -22.60 11.28
CA LYS A 77 5.56 -22.43 11.66
C LYS A 77 5.35 -21.23 12.60
N THR A 78 6.21 -21.10 13.62
CA THR A 78 6.14 -20.01 14.59
C THR A 78 6.49 -18.67 13.95
N ALA A 79 7.52 -18.64 13.11
CA ALA A 79 7.91 -17.44 12.36
C ALA A 79 6.79 -16.98 11.42
N LEU A 80 6.17 -17.90 10.68
CA LEU A 80 5.07 -17.62 9.76
C LEU A 80 3.83 -17.09 10.50
N PHE A 81 3.43 -17.73 11.60
CA PHE A 81 2.28 -17.27 12.38
C PHE A 81 2.52 -15.87 12.97
N SER A 82 3.73 -15.62 13.47
CA SER A 82 4.14 -14.30 13.96
C SER A 82 4.14 -13.25 12.85
N PHE A 83 4.59 -13.62 11.64
CA PHE A 83 4.60 -12.75 10.48
C PHE A 83 3.18 -12.33 10.11
N LEU A 84 2.27 -13.30 9.96
CA LEU A 84 0.88 -13.06 9.59
C LEU A 84 0.17 -12.15 10.61
N ASN A 85 0.35 -12.40 11.91
CA ASN A 85 -0.21 -11.54 12.95
C ASN A 85 0.36 -10.12 12.88
N LYS A 86 1.67 -9.98 12.68
CA LYS A 86 2.28 -8.66 12.56
C LYS A 86 1.81 -7.93 11.31
N TYR A 87 1.60 -8.65 10.22
CA TYR A 87 1.09 -8.10 8.97
C TYR A 87 -0.36 -7.61 9.12
N LEU A 88 -1.21 -8.39 9.80
CA LEU A 88 -2.58 -7.99 10.12
C LEU A 88 -2.67 -6.78 11.04
N ASP A 89 -1.75 -6.68 12.01
CA ASP A 89 -1.62 -5.51 12.88
C ASP A 89 -1.22 -4.26 12.08
N ASN A 90 -0.18 -4.39 11.24
CA ASN A 90 0.29 -3.31 10.38
C ASN A 90 -0.78 -2.86 9.35
N CYS A 91 -1.67 -3.74 8.90
CA CYS A 91 -2.78 -3.34 8.01
C CYS A 91 -3.64 -2.21 8.60
N LYS A 92 -3.77 -2.15 9.93
CA LYS A 92 -4.58 -1.14 10.63
C LYS A 92 -3.75 0.09 10.99
N ASN A 93 -2.51 -0.14 11.39
CA ASN A 93 -1.68 0.88 12.04
C ASN A 93 -0.69 1.55 11.07
N GLU A 94 -0.30 0.88 10.00
CA GLU A 94 0.72 1.33 9.05
C GLU A 94 0.13 1.64 7.68
N ARG A 95 0.19 2.91 7.29
CA ARG A 95 -0.39 3.37 6.01
C ARG A 95 0.31 2.73 4.81
N ASN A 96 1.62 2.53 4.87
CA ASN A 96 2.37 1.84 3.81
C ASN A 96 1.84 0.42 3.58
N THR A 97 1.63 -0.36 4.64
CA THR A 97 1.11 -1.73 4.53
C THR A 97 -0.31 -1.75 3.97
N SER A 98 -1.20 -0.90 4.50
CA SER A 98 -2.59 -0.81 3.99
C SER A 98 -2.64 -0.39 2.52
N PHE A 99 -1.80 0.56 2.12
CA PHE A 99 -1.73 1.05 0.75
C PHE A 99 -1.13 0.02 -0.20
N PHE A 100 -0.06 -0.64 0.24
CA PHE A 100 0.60 -1.70 -0.51
C PHE A 100 -0.39 -2.83 -0.82
N LEU A 101 -1.10 -3.32 0.20
CA LEU A 101 -2.03 -4.43 0.04
C LEU A 101 -3.24 -4.06 -0.80
N ARG A 102 -3.86 -2.90 -0.54
CA ARG A 102 -4.96 -2.41 -1.36
C ARG A 102 -4.57 -2.38 -2.84
N THR A 103 -3.43 -1.78 -3.15
CA THR A 103 -2.98 -1.61 -4.54
C THR A 103 -2.52 -2.93 -5.18
N SER A 104 -1.98 -3.86 -4.39
CA SER A 104 -1.54 -5.18 -4.88
C SER A 104 -2.71 -6.11 -5.22
N PHE A 105 -3.78 -6.07 -4.42
CA PHE A 105 -4.98 -6.90 -4.64
C PHE A 105 -6.04 -6.23 -5.52
N PHE A 106 -6.12 -4.90 -5.48
CA PHE A 106 -7.09 -4.10 -6.24
C PHE A 106 -6.35 -2.96 -6.97
N PRO A 107 -5.50 -3.31 -7.96
CA PRO A 107 -4.80 -2.30 -8.73
C PRO A 107 -5.83 -1.46 -9.51
N PRO A 108 -5.66 -0.13 -9.55
CA PRO A 108 -6.54 0.72 -10.36
C PRO A 108 -6.36 0.43 -11.85
N VAL A 109 -7.46 0.47 -12.60
CA VAL A 109 -7.52 0.11 -14.04
C VAL A 109 -6.57 0.96 -14.87
N GLN A 110 -6.37 2.22 -14.48
CA GLN A 110 -5.46 3.16 -15.12
C GLN A 110 -4.00 2.70 -15.04
N LEU A 111 -3.66 1.84 -14.07
CA LEU A 111 -2.33 1.29 -13.86
C LEU A 111 -2.19 -0.15 -14.38
N GLU A 112 -3.13 -0.66 -15.18
CA GLU A 112 -2.99 -1.96 -15.87
C GLU A 112 -1.71 -2.01 -16.74
N LYS A 113 -1.29 -0.88 -17.32
CA LYS A 113 -0.02 -0.78 -18.07
C LYS A 113 1.22 -0.98 -17.19
N ILE A 114 1.14 -0.68 -15.90
CA ILE A 114 2.25 -0.84 -14.94
C ILE A 114 2.45 -2.31 -14.57
N LYS A 115 1.40 -3.15 -14.66
CA LYS A 115 1.53 -4.61 -14.48
C LYS A 115 2.55 -5.22 -15.45
N LEU A 116 2.74 -4.65 -16.65
CA LEU A 116 3.67 -5.16 -17.66
C LEU A 116 5.13 -4.80 -17.37
N GLN A 117 5.41 -3.61 -16.82
CA GLN A 117 6.79 -3.17 -16.55
C GLN A 117 7.38 -3.72 -15.24
N ARG A 118 6.55 -4.18 -14.30
CA ARG A 118 7.01 -4.71 -12.99
C ARG A 118 6.63 -6.15 -12.70
N ARG A 119 6.38 -6.95 -13.75
CA ARG A 119 6.10 -8.39 -13.59
C ARG A 119 7.12 -9.08 -12.67
N GLU A 120 8.40 -8.69 -12.69
CA GLU A 120 9.41 -9.38 -11.88
C GLU A 120 9.33 -9.09 -10.36
N GLN A 121 8.96 -7.88 -9.94
CA GLN A 121 8.88 -7.53 -8.51
C GLN A 121 7.53 -7.93 -7.89
N ILE A 122 6.46 -7.83 -8.68
CA ILE A 122 5.10 -8.19 -8.24
C ILE A 122 4.90 -9.72 -8.26
N ASN A 123 5.62 -10.46 -9.11
CA ASN A 123 5.52 -11.92 -9.16
C ASN A 123 5.97 -12.63 -7.88
N ILE A 124 6.84 -12.05 -7.04
CA ILE A 124 7.18 -12.68 -5.75
C ILE A 124 5.96 -12.69 -4.82
N PHE A 125 5.15 -11.63 -4.84
CA PHE A 125 3.91 -11.54 -4.05
C PHE A 125 2.73 -12.27 -4.72
N LEU A 126 2.64 -12.24 -6.05
CA LEU A 126 1.58 -12.95 -6.79
C LEU A 126 1.83 -14.45 -6.91
N ASN A 127 3.07 -14.95 -6.93
CA ASN A 127 3.37 -16.39 -6.90
C ASN A 127 3.20 -17.01 -5.51
N LEU A 128 3.07 -16.19 -4.45
CA LEU A 128 2.55 -16.65 -3.15
C LEU A 128 1.03 -16.82 -3.17
N ASN A 129 0.33 -16.43 -4.25
CA ASN A 129 -1.01 -16.98 -4.53
C ASN A 129 -0.84 -18.42 -5.05
N ILE A 130 -0.46 -19.30 -4.13
CA ILE A 130 -0.85 -20.70 -4.20
C ILE A 130 -2.37 -20.69 -4.46
N PHE A 131 -2.77 -21.36 -5.53
CA PHE A 131 -4.05 -21.34 -6.23
C PHE A 131 -5.33 -21.65 -5.40
N SER A 132 -5.28 -21.57 -4.07
CA SER A 132 -6.39 -21.77 -3.13
C SER A 132 -6.69 -20.57 -2.22
N GLY A 133 -5.86 -19.52 -2.22
CA GLY A 133 -5.98 -18.37 -1.30
C GLY A 133 -6.90 -17.23 -1.75
N HIS A 134 -7.44 -17.25 -2.97
CA HIS A 134 -8.19 -16.10 -3.53
C HIS A 134 -9.45 -15.77 -2.72
N TYR A 135 -10.12 -16.79 -2.15
CA TYR A 135 -11.27 -16.61 -1.27
C TYR A 135 -10.87 -16.11 0.13
N PHE A 136 -9.78 -16.64 0.69
CA PHE A 136 -9.30 -16.27 2.03
C PHE A 136 -8.81 -14.82 2.05
N ILE A 137 -8.02 -14.43 1.05
CA ILE A 137 -7.49 -13.08 0.94
C ILE A 137 -8.61 -12.08 0.64
N LYS A 138 -9.57 -12.41 -0.24
CA LYS A 138 -10.73 -11.54 -0.51
C LYS A 138 -11.59 -11.32 0.74
N ASN A 139 -11.88 -12.38 1.50
CA ASN A 139 -12.61 -12.27 2.76
C ASN A 139 -11.82 -11.52 3.84
N LEU A 140 -10.51 -11.75 3.95
CA LEU A 140 -9.63 -11.06 4.89
C LEU A 140 -9.54 -9.56 4.56
N MET A 141 -9.47 -9.20 3.28
CA MET A 141 -9.43 -7.80 2.83
C MET A 141 -10.80 -7.11 2.97
N CYS A 142 -11.92 -7.80 2.70
CA CYS A 142 -13.26 -7.28 3.03
C CYS A 142 -13.40 -7.04 4.54
N TYR A 143 -12.92 -7.97 5.36
CA TYR A 143 -12.91 -7.83 6.82
C TYR A 143 -12.02 -6.66 7.28
N ILE A 144 -10.85 -6.48 6.68
CA ILE A 144 -9.98 -5.33 6.95
C ILE A 144 -10.66 -4.01 6.52
N GLN A 145 -11.32 -3.95 5.36
CA GLN A 145 -12.09 -2.78 4.93
C GLN A 145 -13.23 -2.43 5.90
N MET A 146 -13.96 -3.44 6.38
CA MET A 146 -15.00 -3.26 7.40
C MET A 146 -14.44 -2.69 8.72
N LEU A 147 -13.23 -3.10 9.11
CA LEU A 147 -12.58 -2.60 10.32
C LEU A 147 -12.04 -1.17 10.15
N ILE A 148 -11.57 -0.79 8.96
CA ILE A 148 -11.11 0.57 8.66
C ILE A 148 -12.30 1.55 8.60
N GLN A 149 -13.46 1.12 8.09
CA GLN A 149 -14.66 1.96 7.98
C GLN A 149 -15.45 2.12 9.29
N LYS A 150 -15.13 1.36 10.34
CA LYS A 150 -15.85 1.38 11.64
C LYS A 150 -15.21 2.27 12.72
N GLN A 151 -14.24 3.12 12.40
CA GLN A 151 -13.74 4.08 13.41
C GLN A 151 -14.68 5.29 13.51
N PRO A 152 -15.21 5.62 14.70
CA PRO A 152 -16.06 6.80 14.89
C PRO A 152 -15.22 8.08 14.70
N GLN A 153 -15.86 9.10 14.13
CA GLN A 153 -15.33 10.46 13.96
C GLN A 153 -14.97 11.10 15.30
#